data_AF-A0AA39M4U1-F1
#
_entry.id   AF-A0AA39M4U1-F1
#
_cell.length_a   1.000
_cell.length_b   1.000
_cell.length_c   1.000
_cell.angle_alpha   90.00
_cell.angle_beta   90.00
_cell.angle_gamma   90.00
#
_symmetry.space_group_name_H-M   'P 1'
#
loop_
_entity.id
_entity.type
_entity.pdbx_description
1 polymer ?
#
loop_
_entity_poly.entity_id
_entity_poly.type
_entity_poly.pdbx_seq_one_letter_code
_entity_poly.pdbx_strand_id
1 'polypeptide(L)'
;MYRNCAILVSTFVTIIVASENADVKLLTYLMPTLSQNFLISLTTEEAEALEKAGREADELRAQGKTLTDDDETALVKKYSSSAYSKTTKYEREFLDMLSSTSPNLRMAIDKILADKTNTNIGNLNAAELRDYMVVVANAFKELNANEKQELDETFPNYSSLLRNPDFEKLMEAPPHHQQKLAQIFIDNLEKS
;
A
#
# COMPACT_ATOMS: atom_id res chain seq x y z
N MET A 1 -7.57 -9.07 -14.72
CA MET A 1 -6.24 -9.28 -14.12
C MET A 1 -6.27 -8.52 -12.80
N TYR A 2 -6.51 -9.20 -11.67
CA TYR A 2 -6.54 -8.58 -10.33
C TYR A 2 -5.92 -9.60 -9.38
N ARG A 3 -4.61 -9.47 -9.13
CA ARG A 3 -3.76 -10.42 -8.39
C ARG A 3 -2.50 -9.69 -7.90
N ASN A 4 -2.62 -8.81 -6.90
CA ASN A 4 -1.48 -8.14 -6.25
C ASN A 4 -1.62 -8.05 -4.70
N CYS A 5 -2.33 -8.97 -4.03
CA CYS A 5 -2.65 -8.83 -2.59
C CYS A 5 -1.55 -9.33 -1.64
N ALA A 6 -0.78 -10.35 -2.04
CA ALA A 6 0.28 -10.93 -1.22
C ALA A 6 1.49 -9.97 -1.05
N ILE A 7 1.86 -9.29 -2.13
CA ILE A 7 2.92 -8.26 -2.18
C ILE A 7 2.61 -7.08 -1.25
N LEU A 8 1.34 -6.69 -1.20
CA LEU A 8 0.80 -5.65 -0.32
C LEU A 8 1.09 -5.96 1.15
N VAL A 9 1.04 -7.23 1.53
CA VAL A 9 1.25 -7.65 2.92
C VAL A 9 2.74 -7.66 3.30
N SER A 10 3.58 -8.24 2.45
CA SER A 10 5.03 -8.33 2.69
C SER A 10 5.68 -6.95 2.89
N THR A 11 5.24 -5.95 2.11
CA THR A 11 5.79 -4.59 2.13
C THR A 11 5.47 -3.81 3.42
N PHE A 12 4.35 -4.08 4.09
CA PHE A 12 4.00 -3.38 5.33
C PHE A 12 4.51 -4.05 6.61
N VAL A 13 4.75 -5.36 6.59
CA VAL A 13 5.23 -6.10 7.78
C VAL A 13 6.65 -5.69 8.18
N THR A 14 7.54 -5.40 7.22
CA THR A 14 8.91 -4.91 7.50
C THR A 14 8.90 -3.64 8.38
N ILE A 15 7.86 -2.81 8.27
CA ILE A 15 7.75 -1.52 8.97
C ILE A 15 7.48 -1.72 10.46
N ILE A 16 6.54 -2.60 10.79
CA ILE A 16 6.12 -2.82 12.18
C ILE A 16 7.25 -3.42 13.00
N VAL A 17 8.10 -4.23 12.37
CA VAL A 17 9.29 -4.81 13.01
C VAL A 17 10.43 -3.79 13.10
N ALA A 18 10.49 -2.78 12.22
CA ALA A 18 11.65 -1.88 12.10
C ALA A 18 11.50 -0.46 12.68
N SER A 19 10.29 0.12 12.84
CA SER A 19 10.20 1.56 13.07
C SER A 19 9.96 1.98 14.54
N GLU A 20 10.94 2.68 15.12
CA GLU A 20 10.71 3.77 16.09
C GLU A 20 10.76 5.11 15.32
N ASN A 21 9.64 5.84 15.27
CA ASN A 21 9.49 7.26 14.85
C ASN A 21 9.33 7.60 13.33
N ALA A 22 8.47 8.59 13.08
CA ALA A 22 8.13 9.29 11.81
C ALA A 22 7.42 8.48 10.69
N ASP A 23 7.95 7.36 10.22
CA ASP A 23 7.42 6.63 9.06
C ASP A 23 5.99 6.09 9.27
N VAL A 24 5.63 5.84 10.54
CA VAL A 24 4.31 5.35 10.96
C VAL A 24 3.16 6.29 10.56
N LYS A 25 3.36 7.61 10.59
CA LYS A 25 2.29 8.58 10.30
C LYS A 25 1.92 8.63 8.82
N LEU A 26 2.88 8.52 7.90
CA LEU A 26 2.59 8.47 6.47
C LEU A 26 1.84 7.19 6.11
N LEU A 27 2.19 6.08 6.76
CA LEU A 27 1.53 4.80 6.54
C LEU A 27 0.07 4.80 6.97
N THR A 28 -0.31 5.55 8.01
CA THR A 28 -1.73 5.64 8.39
C THR A 28 -2.58 6.29 7.30
N TYR A 29 -2.00 7.18 6.46
CA TYR A 29 -2.68 7.75 5.29
C TYR A 29 -2.62 6.81 4.08
N LEU A 30 -1.49 6.13 3.89
CA LEU A 30 -1.17 5.43 2.64
C LEU A 30 -1.54 3.95 2.62
N MET A 31 -1.91 3.41 3.79
CA MET A 31 -2.32 2.02 3.98
C MET A 31 -3.83 1.93 4.24
N PRO A 32 -4.59 1.17 3.44
CA PRO A 32 -6.00 0.90 3.69
C PRO A 32 -6.25 0.41 5.12
N THR A 33 -7.32 0.86 5.77
CA THR A 33 -7.65 0.46 7.15
C THR A 33 -7.70 -1.05 7.34
N LEU A 34 -8.20 -1.80 6.35
CA LEU A 34 -8.19 -3.27 6.38
C LEU A 34 -6.76 -3.83 6.47
N SER A 35 -5.82 -3.27 5.71
CA SER A 35 -4.40 -3.65 5.78
C SER A 35 -3.79 -3.32 7.14
N GLN A 36 -4.12 -2.16 7.72
CA GLN A 36 -3.68 -1.80 9.07
C GLN A 36 -4.19 -2.81 10.12
N ASN A 37 -5.48 -3.13 10.06
CA ASN A 37 -6.11 -4.10 10.98
C ASN A 37 -5.50 -5.49 10.85
N PHE A 38 -5.23 -5.94 9.62
CA PHE A 38 -4.54 -7.21 9.38
C PHE A 38 -3.19 -7.22 10.09
N LEU A 39 -2.37 -6.19 9.91
CA LEU A 39 -1.05 -6.14 10.50
C LEU A 39 -1.07 -6.09 12.03
N ILE A 40 -1.98 -5.29 12.61
CA ILE A 40 -2.18 -5.22 14.08
C ILE A 40 -2.65 -6.57 14.64
N SER A 41 -3.32 -7.39 13.83
CA SER A 41 -3.80 -8.71 14.26
C SER A 41 -2.71 -9.78 14.32
N LEU A 42 -1.51 -9.51 13.79
CA LEU A 42 -0.40 -10.45 13.78
C LEU A 42 0.32 -10.46 15.13
N THR A 43 0.73 -11.65 15.60
CA THR A 43 1.75 -11.74 16.64
C THR A 43 3.12 -11.42 16.07
N THR A 44 4.11 -11.21 16.94
CA THR A 44 5.51 -11.01 16.53
C THR A 44 6.02 -12.18 15.68
N GLU A 45 5.74 -13.43 16.07
CA GLU A 45 6.18 -14.62 15.34
C GLU A 45 5.49 -14.74 13.98
N GLU A 46 4.22 -14.33 13.88
CA GLU A 46 3.50 -14.30 12.61
C GLU A 46 4.08 -13.22 11.69
N ALA A 47 4.33 -12.02 12.20
CA ALA A 47 4.98 -10.94 11.45
C ALA A 47 6.38 -11.37 10.95
N GLU A 48 7.19 -12.01 11.79
CA GLU A 48 8.48 -12.57 11.35
C GLU A 48 8.33 -13.62 10.25
N ALA A 49 7.29 -14.46 10.30
CA ALA A 49 7.03 -15.47 9.28
C ALA A 49 6.70 -14.84 7.92
N LEU A 50 5.91 -13.76 7.93
CA LEU A 50 5.60 -12.96 6.75
C LEU A 50 6.84 -12.28 6.17
N GLU A 51 7.70 -11.73 7.03
CA GLU A 51 8.96 -11.10 6.60
C GLU A 51 9.94 -12.13 5.99
N LYS A 52 10.06 -13.32 6.58
CA LYS A 52 10.87 -14.42 6.03
C LYS A 52 10.32 -14.90 4.68
N ALA A 53 9.00 -15.02 4.54
CA ALA A 53 8.37 -15.36 3.27
C ALA A 53 8.63 -14.30 2.19
N GLY A 54 8.54 -13.01 2.54
CA GLY A 54 8.86 -11.90 1.63
C GLY A 54 10.31 -11.94 1.13
N ARG A 55 11.27 -12.15 2.03
CA ARG A 55 12.69 -12.32 1.64
C ARG A 55 12.91 -13.51 0.70
N GLU A 56 12.29 -14.66 0.99
CA GLU A 56 12.39 -15.82 0.10
C GLU A 56 11.77 -15.53 -1.28
N ALA A 57 10.64 -14.81 -1.32
CA ALA A 57 10.05 -14.38 -2.60
C ALA A 57 11.01 -13.49 -3.40
N ASP A 58 11.65 -12.52 -2.76
CA ASP A 58 12.65 -11.64 -3.40
C ASP A 58 13.86 -12.42 -3.94
N GLU A 59 14.38 -13.36 -3.16
CA GLU A 59 15.48 -14.24 -3.59
C GLU A 59 15.09 -15.09 -4.81
N LEU A 60 13.87 -15.64 -4.83
CA LEU A 60 13.35 -16.42 -5.96
C LEU A 60 13.19 -15.54 -7.21
N ARG A 61 12.71 -14.30 -7.06
CA ARG A 61 12.62 -13.34 -8.17
C ARG A 61 14.00 -12.93 -8.69
N ALA A 62 14.97 -12.71 -7.80
CA ALA A 62 16.36 -12.41 -8.18
C ALA A 62 17.02 -13.56 -8.97
N GLN A 63 16.55 -14.80 -8.77
CA GLN A 63 16.92 -15.97 -9.57
C GLN A 63 16.17 -16.08 -10.91
N GLY A 64 15.34 -15.10 -11.26
CA GLY A 64 14.55 -15.06 -12.49
C GLY A 64 13.26 -15.86 -12.44
N LYS A 65 12.81 -16.31 -11.26
CA LYS A 65 11.50 -16.97 -11.13
C LYS A 65 10.38 -15.93 -11.11
N THR A 66 9.35 -16.16 -11.90
CA THR A 66 8.09 -15.43 -11.78
C THR A 66 7.23 -16.14 -10.75
N LEU A 67 6.82 -15.43 -9.70
CA LEU A 67 5.89 -15.91 -8.69
C LEU A 67 4.51 -15.30 -8.92
N THR A 68 3.47 -16.08 -8.69
CA THR A 68 2.10 -15.57 -8.57
C THR A 68 1.81 -15.19 -7.11
N ASP A 69 0.76 -14.41 -6.88
CA ASP A 69 0.26 -14.14 -5.52
C ASP A 69 0.08 -15.43 -4.71
N ASP A 70 -0.55 -16.45 -5.30
CA ASP A 70 -0.79 -17.73 -4.62
C ASP A 70 0.53 -18.43 -4.23
N ASP A 71 1.57 -18.32 -5.05
CA ASP A 71 2.91 -18.86 -4.75
C ASP A 71 3.54 -18.12 -3.57
N GLU A 72 3.42 -16.78 -3.53
CA GLU A 72 3.95 -15.95 -2.45
C GLU A 72 3.22 -16.17 -1.14
N THR A 73 1.89 -16.22 -1.16
CA THR A 73 1.08 -16.54 0.02
C THR A 73 1.43 -17.95 0.51
N ALA A 74 1.67 -18.91 -0.39
CA ALA A 74 2.10 -20.26 0.00
C ALA A 74 3.47 -20.28 0.73
N LEU A 75 4.39 -19.35 0.43
CA LEU A 75 5.65 -19.23 1.19
C LEU A 75 5.40 -18.89 2.66
N VAL A 76 4.38 -18.09 2.99
CA VAL A 76 4.02 -17.78 4.38
C VAL A 76 3.72 -19.06 5.16
N LYS A 77 3.05 -20.03 4.54
CA LYS A 77 2.70 -21.32 5.17
C LYS A 77 3.92 -22.13 5.60
N LYS A 78 5.05 -21.99 4.89
CA LYS A 78 6.33 -22.64 5.23
C LYS A 78 6.87 -22.16 6.59
N TYR A 79 6.61 -20.90 6.92
CA TYR A 79 7.11 -20.27 8.14
C TYR A 79 6.08 -20.20 9.26
N SER A 80 4.79 -20.06 8.95
CA SER A 80 3.69 -20.11 9.93
C SER A 80 2.34 -20.43 9.28
N SER A 81 1.72 -21.53 9.69
CA SER A 81 0.36 -21.88 9.25
C SER A 81 -0.70 -20.90 9.76
N SER A 82 -0.48 -20.29 10.93
CA SER A 82 -1.39 -19.27 11.48
C SER A 82 -1.31 -17.97 10.70
N ALA A 83 -0.09 -17.48 10.41
CA ALA A 83 0.11 -16.30 9.58
C ALA A 83 -0.48 -16.49 8.17
N TYR A 84 -0.29 -17.67 7.58
CA TYR A 84 -0.90 -18.02 6.30
C TYR A 84 -2.44 -17.94 6.33
N SER A 85 -3.07 -18.48 7.37
CA SER A 85 -4.53 -18.42 7.51
C SER A 85 -5.04 -16.98 7.64
N LYS A 86 -4.33 -16.10 8.35
CA LYS A 86 -4.70 -14.68 8.45
C LYS A 86 -4.48 -13.95 7.13
N THR A 87 -3.37 -14.24 6.44
CA THR A 87 -3.02 -13.62 5.16
C THR A 87 -4.06 -13.94 4.09
N THR A 88 -4.39 -15.22 3.91
CA THR A 88 -5.43 -15.66 2.95
C THR A 88 -6.80 -15.08 3.26
N LYS A 89 -7.14 -14.90 4.54
CA LYS A 89 -8.38 -14.23 4.94
C LYS A 89 -8.36 -12.75 4.55
N TYR A 90 -7.28 -12.05 4.86
CA TYR A 90 -7.10 -10.64 4.50
C TYR A 90 -7.16 -10.43 2.99
N GLU A 91 -6.45 -11.24 2.20
CA GLU A 91 -6.44 -11.14 0.74
C GLU A 91 -7.84 -11.28 0.16
N ARG A 92 -8.64 -12.24 0.68
CA ARG A 92 -10.03 -12.40 0.29
C ARG A 92 -10.86 -11.18 0.62
N GLU A 93 -10.79 -10.69 1.85
CA GLU A 93 -11.55 -9.51 2.28
C GLU A 93 -11.17 -8.26 1.48
N PHE A 94 -9.89 -8.10 1.15
CA PHE A 94 -9.39 -6.99 0.34
C PHE A 94 -9.86 -7.10 -1.11
N LEU A 95 -9.82 -8.30 -1.71
CA LEU A 95 -10.35 -8.55 -3.04
C LEU A 95 -11.87 -8.34 -3.10
N ASP A 96 -12.61 -8.80 -2.09
CA ASP A 96 -14.05 -8.60 -2.00
C ASP A 96 -14.38 -7.09 -1.93
N MET A 97 -13.64 -6.34 -1.12
CA MET A 97 -13.74 -4.88 -1.04
C MET A 97 -13.48 -4.23 -2.40
N LEU A 98 -12.37 -4.54 -3.06
CA LEU A 98 -12.07 -4.02 -4.41
C LEU A 98 -13.14 -4.43 -5.43
N SER A 99 -13.67 -5.65 -5.34
CA SER A 99 -14.69 -6.15 -6.25
C SER A 99 -16.03 -5.42 -6.11
N SER A 100 -16.27 -4.82 -4.94
CA SER A 100 -17.47 -4.05 -4.65
C SER A 100 -17.39 -2.59 -5.10
N THR A 101 -16.18 -2.09 -5.41
CA THR A 101 -16.00 -0.70 -5.84
C THR A 101 -16.24 -0.50 -7.34
N SER A 102 -16.56 0.74 -7.72
CA SER A 102 -16.69 1.17 -9.11
C SER A 102 -15.41 0.91 -9.93
N PRO A 103 -15.52 0.66 -11.25
CA PRO A 103 -14.37 0.34 -12.08
C PRO A 103 -13.24 1.39 -12.04
N ASN A 104 -13.58 2.68 -12.03
CA ASN A 104 -12.59 3.76 -12.01
C ASN A 104 -11.88 3.85 -10.65
N LEU A 105 -12.62 3.75 -9.54
CA LEU A 105 -12.01 3.69 -8.22
C LEU A 105 -11.09 2.48 -8.09
N ARG A 106 -11.55 1.30 -8.54
CA ARG A 106 -10.72 0.10 -8.58
C ARG A 106 -9.44 0.30 -9.39
N MET A 107 -9.54 0.87 -10.59
CA MET A 107 -8.37 1.17 -11.42
C MET A 107 -7.43 2.17 -10.76
N ALA A 108 -7.94 3.18 -10.05
CA ALA A 108 -7.11 4.12 -9.30
C ALA A 108 -6.34 3.40 -8.18
N ILE A 109 -7.02 2.56 -7.39
CA ILE A 109 -6.37 1.74 -6.37
C ILE A 109 -5.36 0.79 -7.00
N ASP A 110 -5.70 0.11 -8.09
CA ASP A 110 -4.76 -0.76 -8.79
C ASP A 110 -3.52 -0.04 -9.30
N LYS A 111 -3.65 1.19 -9.84
CA LYS A 111 -2.49 2.01 -10.23
C LYS A 111 -1.58 2.28 -9.03
N ILE A 112 -2.17 2.62 -7.88
CA ILE A 112 -1.45 2.83 -6.63
C ILE A 112 -0.77 1.54 -6.15
N LEU A 113 -1.40 0.38 -6.36
CA LEU A 113 -0.89 -0.93 -5.93
C LEU A 113 0.12 -1.56 -6.89
N ALA A 114 -0.02 -1.38 -8.21
CA ALA A 114 0.81 -2.01 -9.22
C ALA A 114 2.23 -1.43 -9.27
N ASP A 115 2.36 -0.13 -9.00
CA ASP A 115 3.67 0.54 -8.88
C ASP A 115 4.48 0.05 -7.66
N LYS A 116 3.84 -0.70 -6.74
CA LYS A 116 4.49 -1.29 -5.55
C LYS A 116 5.30 -2.54 -5.85
N THR A 117 5.24 -3.09 -7.06
CA THR A 117 6.01 -4.29 -7.46
C THR A 117 7.53 -4.09 -7.40
N ASN A 118 8.01 -2.84 -7.31
CA ASN A 118 9.44 -2.51 -7.18
C ASN A 118 9.79 -1.77 -5.88
N THR A 119 8.82 -1.53 -4.99
CA THR A 119 8.89 -0.38 -4.09
C THR A 119 8.31 -0.78 -2.73
N ASN A 120 9.17 -1.31 -1.86
CA ASN A 120 8.82 -1.63 -0.48
C ASN A 120 8.49 -0.33 0.25
N ILE A 121 7.20 -0.06 0.48
CA ILE A 121 6.73 1.18 1.12
C ILE A 121 7.40 1.41 2.48
N GLY A 122 7.79 0.32 3.15
CA GLY A 122 8.51 0.37 4.40
C GLY A 122 9.98 0.75 4.35
N ASN A 123 10.55 0.89 3.16
CA ASN A 123 11.96 1.22 2.97
C ASN A 123 12.15 2.21 1.82
N LEU A 124 11.17 3.10 1.61
CA LEU A 124 11.27 4.12 0.59
C LEU A 124 12.28 5.17 0.99
N ASN A 125 13.24 5.41 0.11
CA ASN A 125 13.99 6.65 0.21
C ASN A 125 13.08 7.84 -0.16
N ALA A 126 13.51 9.05 0.19
CA ALA A 126 12.72 10.25 -0.02
C ALA A 126 12.30 10.48 -1.49
N ALA A 127 13.10 10.02 -2.46
CA ALA A 127 12.73 10.12 -3.87
C ALA A 127 11.61 9.15 -4.26
N GLU A 128 11.69 7.90 -3.82
CA GLU A 128 10.67 6.89 -4.07
C GLU A 128 9.34 7.26 -3.41
N LEU A 129 9.38 7.83 -2.19
CA LEU A 129 8.18 8.32 -1.53
C LEU A 129 7.54 9.49 -2.29
N ARG A 130 8.33 10.43 -2.83
CA ARG A 130 7.81 11.50 -3.68
C ARG A 130 7.15 10.95 -4.93
N ASP A 131 7.80 10.04 -5.63
CA ASP A 131 7.27 9.43 -6.84
C ASP A 131 5.95 8.71 -6.55
N TYR A 132 5.91 7.97 -5.44
CA TYR A 132 4.68 7.32 -4.97
C TYR A 132 3.56 8.33 -4.69
N MET A 133 3.86 9.48 -4.07
CA MET A 133 2.84 10.53 -3.82
C MET A 133 2.28 11.09 -5.14
N VAL A 134 3.12 11.26 -6.15
CA VAL A 134 2.69 11.69 -7.48
C VAL A 134 1.77 10.66 -8.12
N VAL A 135 2.08 9.36 -7.99
CA VAL A 135 1.23 8.28 -8.50
C VAL A 135 -0.13 8.27 -7.82
N VAL A 136 -0.18 8.38 -6.49
CA VAL A 136 -1.44 8.47 -5.73
C VAL A 136 -2.26 9.69 -6.17
N ALA A 137 -1.62 10.86 -6.29
CA ALA A 137 -2.29 12.09 -6.69
C ALA A 137 -2.90 11.97 -8.10
N ASN A 138 -2.14 11.42 -9.05
CA ASN A 138 -2.61 11.22 -10.42
C ASN A 138 -3.73 10.17 -10.51
N ALA A 139 -3.65 9.09 -9.74
CA ALA A 139 -4.70 8.07 -9.69
C ALA A 139 -6.04 8.65 -9.20
N PHE A 140 -6.02 9.48 -8.15
CA PHE A 140 -7.26 10.07 -7.61
C PHE A 140 -7.76 11.29 -8.37
N LYS A 141 -6.91 11.96 -9.15
CA LYS A 141 -7.31 13.10 -9.99
C LYS A 141 -8.38 12.73 -11.02
N GLU A 142 -8.36 11.49 -11.48
CA GLU A 142 -9.28 10.98 -12.49
C GLU A 142 -10.68 10.65 -11.92
N LEU A 143 -10.84 10.62 -10.59
CA LEU A 143 -12.11 10.26 -9.95
C LEU A 143 -13.12 11.40 -9.98
N ASN A 144 -14.37 11.06 -10.31
CA ASN A 144 -15.50 11.98 -10.20
C ASN A 144 -16.02 12.11 -8.75
N ALA A 145 -17.01 12.98 -8.53
CA ALA A 145 -17.52 13.25 -7.18
C ALA A 145 -18.11 11.99 -6.49
N ASN A 146 -18.83 11.15 -7.23
CA ASN A 146 -19.43 9.93 -6.67
C ASN A 146 -18.34 8.92 -6.31
N GLU A 147 -17.30 8.78 -7.15
CA GLU A 147 -16.17 7.88 -6.90
C GLU A 147 -15.29 8.37 -5.74
N LYS A 148 -15.16 9.69 -5.56
CA LYS A 148 -14.49 10.27 -4.37
C LYS A 148 -15.29 10.03 -3.09
N GLN A 149 -16.63 10.07 -3.15
CA GLN A 149 -17.47 9.69 -2.02
C GLN A 149 -17.31 8.19 -1.70
N GLU A 150 -17.32 7.33 -2.72
CA GLU A 150 -17.09 5.89 -2.56
C GLU A 150 -15.71 5.58 -1.96
N LEU A 151 -14.67 6.32 -2.37
CA LEU A 151 -13.33 6.26 -1.77
C LEU A 151 -13.36 6.64 -0.29
N ASP A 152 -14.15 7.64 0.12
CA ASP A 152 -14.31 8.03 1.52
C ASP A 152 -14.95 6.92 2.37
N GLU A 153 -15.96 6.25 1.82
CA GLU A 153 -16.66 5.16 2.49
C GLU A 153 -15.79 3.89 2.57
N THR A 154 -15.04 3.59 1.51
CA THR A 154 -14.30 2.32 1.37
C THR A 154 -12.86 2.40 1.88
N PHE A 155 -12.20 3.54 1.66
CA PHE A 155 -10.79 3.79 1.99
C PHE A 155 -10.61 5.13 2.73
N PRO A 156 -11.11 5.26 3.97
CA PRO A 156 -11.15 6.54 4.70
C PRO A 156 -9.76 7.17 4.93
N ASN A 157 -8.70 6.35 4.96
CA ASN A 157 -7.31 6.81 5.01
C ASN A 157 -6.91 7.62 3.75
N TYR A 158 -7.30 7.14 2.56
CA TYR A 158 -7.06 7.85 1.30
C TYR A 158 -7.95 9.08 1.17
N SER A 159 -9.16 9.06 1.71
CA SER A 159 -9.99 10.26 1.77
C SER A 159 -9.40 11.34 2.69
N SER A 160 -8.78 10.95 3.81
CA SER A 160 -8.05 11.89 4.67
C SER A 160 -6.90 12.58 3.92
N LEU A 161 -6.24 11.85 3.02
CA LEU A 161 -5.24 12.40 2.10
C LEU A 161 -5.87 13.43 1.13
N LEU A 162 -7.00 13.10 0.51
CA LEU A 162 -7.72 14.02 -0.40
C LEU A 162 -8.21 15.30 0.28
N ARG A 163 -8.53 15.24 1.56
CA ARG A 163 -8.96 16.42 2.35
C ARG A 163 -7.80 17.32 2.75
N ASN A 164 -6.55 16.90 2.52
CA ASN A 164 -5.38 17.72 2.83
C ASN A 164 -5.16 18.78 1.73
N PRO A 165 -5.18 20.09 2.05
CA PRO A 165 -5.03 21.15 1.05
C PRO A 165 -3.70 21.12 0.27
N ASP A 166 -2.63 20.59 0.86
CA ASP A 166 -1.35 20.47 0.16
C ASP A 166 -1.34 19.29 -0.81
N PHE A 167 -2.07 18.22 -0.50
CA PHE A 167 -2.28 17.11 -1.43
C PHE A 167 -3.21 17.50 -2.59
N GLU A 168 -4.24 18.31 -2.32
CA GLU A 168 -5.09 18.89 -3.37
C GLU A 168 -4.26 19.71 -4.38
N LYS A 169 -3.35 20.57 -3.89
CA LYS A 169 -2.41 21.30 -4.76
C LYS A 169 -1.54 20.37 -5.60
N LEU A 170 -1.07 19.26 -5.02
CA LEU A 170 -0.29 18.25 -5.75
C LEU A 170 -1.12 17.62 -6.88
N MET A 171 -2.38 17.27 -6.62
CA MET A 171 -3.28 16.70 -7.62
C MET A 171 -3.57 17.68 -8.76
N GLU A 172 -3.78 18.95 -8.45
CA GLU A 172 -4.12 19.96 -9.47
C GLU A 172 -2.92 20.41 -10.29
N ALA A 173 -1.70 20.26 -9.76
CA ALA A 173 -0.49 20.75 -10.39
C ALA A 173 -0.19 20.09 -11.76
N PRO A 174 0.48 20.83 -12.67
CA PRO A 174 1.01 20.26 -13.89
C PRO A 174 2.19 19.32 -13.61
N PRO A 175 2.48 18.31 -14.47
CA PRO A 175 3.46 17.26 -14.19
C PRO A 175 4.85 17.77 -13.77
N HIS A 176 5.35 18.84 -14.39
CA HIS A 176 6.67 19.41 -14.10
C HIS A 176 6.76 20.08 -12.71
N HIS A 177 5.64 20.32 -12.04
CA HIS A 177 5.59 20.88 -10.68
C HIS A 177 5.23 19.84 -9.61
N GLN A 178 4.68 18.69 -9.99
CA GLN A 178 4.20 17.68 -9.04
C GLN A 178 5.31 17.17 -8.12
N GLN A 179 6.52 16.95 -8.64
CA GLN A 179 7.67 16.48 -7.83
C GLN A 179 8.02 17.43 -6.68
N LYS A 180 8.02 18.74 -6.94
CA LYS A 180 8.29 19.76 -5.91
C LYS A 180 7.18 19.81 -4.88
N LEU A 181 5.93 19.72 -5.30
CA LEU A 181 4.77 19.76 -4.41
C LEU A 181 4.63 18.48 -3.57
N ALA A 182 5.03 17.33 -4.12
CA ALA A 182 5.11 16.07 -3.38
C ALA A 182 6.12 16.19 -2.22
N GLN A 183 7.28 16.80 -2.45
CA GLN A 183 8.24 17.07 -1.36
C GLN A 183 7.64 18.00 -0.29
N ILE A 184 7.02 19.11 -0.70
CA ILE A 184 6.41 20.06 0.23
C ILE A 184 5.32 19.39 1.07
N PHE A 185 4.51 18.54 0.44
CA PHE A 185 3.47 17.78 1.11
C PHE A 185 4.06 16.83 2.18
N ILE A 186 5.10 16.06 1.83
CA ILE A 186 5.80 15.16 2.76
C ILE A 186 6.40 15.96 3.93
N ASP A 187 7.13 17.05 3.64
CA ASP A 187 7.76 17.90 4.67
C ASP A 187 6.74 18.51 5.64
N ASN A 188 5.51 18.79 5.18
CA ASN A 188 4.45 19.35 6.00
C ASN A 188 3.75 18.28 6.84
N LEU A 189 3.57 17.07 6.30
CA LEU A 189 3.03 15.93 7.04
C LEU A 189 3.92 15.52 8.22
N GLU A 190 5.24 15.54 8.05
CA GLU A 190 6.18 15.22 9.13
C GLU A 190 6.12 16.20 10.31
N LYS A 191 5.70 17.45 10.06
CA LYS A 191 5.62 18.53 11.05
C LYS A 191 4.28 18.60 11.79
N SER A 192 3.24 17.94 11.28
CA SER A 192 1.90 17.85 11.89
C SER A 192 1.79 16.68 12.85
#